data_AF-A0A933Y2Y7-F1
#
_entry.id   AF-A0A933Y2Y7-F1
#
_cell.length_a   1.000
_cell.length_b   1.000
_cell.length_c   1.000
_cell.angle_alpha   90.00
_cell.angle_beta   90.00
_cell.angle_gamma   90.00
#
_symmetry.space_group_name_H-M   'P 1'
#
loop_
_entity.id
_entity.type
_entity.pdbx_description
1 polymer ?
#
loop_
_entity_poly.entity_id
_entity_poly.type
_entity_poly.pdbx_seq_one_letter_code
_entity_poly.pdbx_strand_id
1 'polypeptide(L)'
;MKLHQVVTAILVILLLAAIVRSPLEGRSDAEGGGEPIALALVRASPDSFLGKELEFVVQVHAVPMSWNPFVTRFGSADFRALSVWTDEQALWVSEEFEHPFGPVFARRGTPVEALFAAALPYQRYRMHGRVKECFLGRAWIEVDSATRLSGEVGEGTVLHAGRAVQLMAAQQWKLALEDLERALAGELPARAVTELEELRTACAEALSKSPR
;
A
#
# COMPACT_ATOMS: atom_id res chain seq x y z
N MET A 1 -19.59 18.54 -21.16
CA MET A 1 -20.35 17.98 -20.01
C MET A 1 -20.29 16.45 -19.88
N LYS A 2 -19.33 15.75 -20.53
CA LYS A 2 -19.22 14.26 -20.47
C LYS A 2 -17.92 13.74 -19.84
N LEU A 3 -16.90 14.58 -19.67
CA LEU A 3 -15.59 14.15 -19.15
C LEU A 3 -15.61 13.90 -17.64
N HIS A 4 -16.29 14.76 -16.86
CA HIS A 4 -16.46 14.53 -15.42
C HIS A 4 -17.25 13.26 -15.10
N GLN A 5 -18.32 12.96 -15.84
CA GLN A 5 -19.11 11.75 -15.59
C GLN A 5 -18.34 10.44 -15.86
N VAL A 6 -17.42 10.44 -16.83
CA VAL A 6 -16.59 9.25 -17.13
C VAL A 6 -15.49 9.06 -16.08
N VAL A 7 -14.85 10.15 -15.65
CA VAL A 7 -13.84 10.10 -14.57
C VAL A 7 -14.49 9.64 -13.26
N THR A 8 -15.67 10.17 -12.91
CA THR A 8 -16.41 9.73 -11.72
C THR A 8 -16.84 8.27 -11.83
N ALA A 9 -17.24 7.78 -13.01
CA ALA A 9 -17.63 6.39 -13.19
C ALA A 9 -16.44 5.42 -13.04
N ILE A 10 -15.26 5.77 -13.58
CA ILE A 10 -14.05 4.95 -13.44
C ILE A 10 -13.56 4.95 -11.98
N LEU A 11 -13.60 6.11 -11.32
CA LEU A 11 -13.23 6.22 -9.90
C LEU A 11 -14.18 5.40 -9.01
N VAL A 12 -15.49 5.41 -9.30
CA VAL A 12 -16.50 4.65 -8.55
C VAL A 12 -16.38 3.14 -8.80
N ILE A 13 -16.02 2.71 -10.01
CA ILE A 13 -15.77 1.28 -10.30
C ILE A 13 -14.51 0.79 -9.57
N LEU A 14 -13.44 1.60 -9.52
CA LEU A 14 -12.24 1.30 -8.73
C LEU A 14 -12.53 1.30 -7.22
N LEU A 15 -13.36 2.22 -6.73
CA LEU A 15 -13.76 2.28 -5.32
C LEU A 15 -14.68 1.12 -4.90
N LEU A 16 -15.52 0.61 -5.81
CA LEU A 16 -16.41 -0.53 -5.55
C LEU A 16 -15.70 -1.89 -5.65
N ALA A 17 -14.69 -2.02 -6.52
CA ALA A 17 -13.86 -3.23 -6.61
C ALA A 17 -13.03 -3.45 -5.33
N ALA A 18 -12.65 -2.37 -4.63
CA ALA A 18 -11.88 -2.46 -3.38
C ALA A 18 -12.69 -2.99 -2.18
N ILE A 19 -14.02 -2.99 -2.23
CA ILE A 19 -14.87 -3.30 -1.06
C ILE A 19 -15.30 -4.78 -1.03
N VAL A 20 -15.22 -5.52 -2.15
CA VAL A 20 -15.71 -6.90 -2.21
C VAL A 20 -14.81 -7.79 -3.08
N ARG A 21 -13.78 -8.41 -2.49
CA ARG A 21 -13.31 -9.77 -2.87
C ARG A 21 -12.28 -10.37 -1.91
N SER A 22 -12.80 -11.27 -1.07
CA SER A 22 -12.31 -12.60 -0.65
C SER A 22 -10.96 -12.77 0.07
N PRO A 23 -10.90 -13.77 0.99
CA PRO A 23 -9.81 -13.92 1.95
C PRO A 23 -8.54 -14.47 1.30
N LEU A 24 -7.40 -13.99 1.77
CA LEU A 24 -6.07 -14.50 1.43
C LEU A 24 -5.93 -15.96 1.91
N GLU A 25 -6.05 -16.92 1.00
CA GLU A 25 -5.53 -18.28 1.21
C GLU A 25 -4.05 -18.31 0.86
N GLY A 26 -3.22 -18.50 1.89
CA GLY A 26 -1.76 -18.54 1.78
C GLY A 26 -1.09 -19.10 3.04
N ARG A 27 -1.37 -20.36 3.32
CA ARG A 27 -0.66 -21.37 4.15
C ARG A 27 0.43 -20.89 5.12
N SER A 28 0.11 -21.12 6.41
CA SER A 28 0.92 -21.24 7.62
C SER A 28 2.32 -21.83 7.42
N ASP A 29 3.32 -21.14 7.98
CA ASP A 29 4.42 -21.72 8.77
C ASP A 29 4.94 -20.68 9.80
N ALA A 30 4.84 -21.04 11.09
CA ALA A 30 5.54 -20.55 12.29
C ALA A 30 5.17 -19.18 12.97
N GLU A 31 4.42 -19.32 14.07
CA GLU A 31 4.45 -18.57 15.35
C GLU A 31 4.49 -17.02 15.34
N GLY A 32 3.30 -16.43 15.26
CA GLY A 32 2.99 -15.03 15.60
C GLY A 32 1.48 -14.78 15.44
N GLY A 33 0.70 -15.00 16.50
CA GLY A 33 -0.77 -15.18 16.45
C GLY A 33 -1.64 -13.94 16.24
N GLY A 34 -1.30 -13.09 15.26
CA GLY A 34 -2.15 -11.96 14.84
C GLY A 34 -3.14 -12.37 13.75
N GLU A 35 -4.33 -11.74 13.71
CA GLU A 35 -5.25 -11.89 12.57
C GLU A 35 -4.70 -11.09 11.38
N PRO A 36 -4.56 -11.69 10.17
CA PRO A 36 -4.22 -10.94 8.97
C PRO A 36 -5.28 -9.86 8.70
N ILE A 37 -4.86 -8.60 8.74
CA ILE A 37 -5.77 -7.46 8.61
C ILE A 37 -5.31 -6.49 7.52
N ALA A 38 -6.27 -6.00 6.75
CA ALA A 38 -6.03 -4.88 5.85
C ALA A 38 -5.87 -3.59 6.66
N LEU A 39 -4.73 -2.91 6.55
CA LEU A 39 -4.49 -1.67 7.29
C LEU A 39 -5.46 -0.56 6.90
N ALA A 40 -6.06 -0.61 5.71
CA ALA A 40 -7.17 0.26 5.33
C ALA A 40 -8.34 0.22 6.33
N LEU A 41 -8.66 -0.95 6.91
CA LEU A 41 -9.70 -1.09 7.94
C LEU A 41 -9.29 -0.43 9.25
N VAL A 42 -8.01 -0.56 9.63
CA VAL A 42 -7.45 0.11 10.81
C VAL A 42 -7.47 1.63 10.64
N ARG A 43 -7.18 2.13 9.42
CA ARG A 43 -7.27 3.57 9.10
C ARG A 43 -8.70 4.09 9.22
N ALA A 44 -9.69 3.31 8.78
CA ALA A 44 -11.09 3.70 8.81
C ALA A 44 -11.67 3.75 10.23
N SER A 45 -11.25 2.83 11.11
CA SER A 45 -11.85 2.66 12.45
C SER A 45 -10.79 2.34 13.52
N PRO A 46 -9.80 3.22 13.77
CA PRO A 46 -8.63 2.92 14.60
C PRO A 46 -8.99 2.49 16.02
N ASP A 47 -9.99 3.14 16.64
CA ASP A 47 -10.42 2.84 18.01
C ASP A 47 -10.92 1.39 18.18
N SER A 48 -11.48 0.78 17.12
CA SER A 48 -11.95 -0.62 17.14
C SER A 48 -10.80 -1.63 17.18
N PHE A 49 -9.57 -1.19 16.95
CA PHE A 49 -8.36 -2.02 16.95
C PHE A 49 -7.45 -1.75 18.15
N LEU A 50 -7.78 -0.80 19.02
CA LEU A 50 -6.98 -0.50 20.21
C LEU A 50 -6.74 -1.75 21.06
N GLY A 51 -5.47 -2.03 21.35
CA GLY A 51 -5.01 -3.19 22.13
C GLY A 51 -4.89 -4.50 21.36
N LYS A 52 -5.41 -4.57 20.12
CA LYS A 52 -5.38 -5.79 19.29
C LYS A 52 -4.04 -5.99 18.62
N GLU A 53 -3.64 -7.25 18.50
CA GLU A 53 -2.51 -7.71 17.70
C GLU A 53 -2.97 -7.90 16.26
N LEU A 54 -2.14 -7.47 15.33
CA LEU A 54 -2.41 -7.39 13.91
C LEU A 54 -1.25 -8.02 13.16
N GLU A 55 -1.54 -8.86 12.18
CA GLU A 55 -0.58 -9.20 11.12
C GLU A 55 -0.95 -8.39 9.87
N PHE A 56 0.01 -7.71 9.26
CA PHE A 56 -0.23 -6.90 8.07
C PHE A 56 0.98 -6.86 7.15
N VAL A 57 0.73 -6.59 5.86
CA VAL A 57 1.77 -6.42 4.84
C VAL A 57 1.85 -4.95 4.45
N VAL A 58 3.08 -4.46 4.39
CA VAL A 58 3.38 -3.06 4.09
C VAL A 58 4.55 -2.95 3.12
N GLN A 59 4.60 -1.81 2.45
CA GLN A 59 5.74 -1.39 1.66
C GLN A 59 6.36 -0.12 2.25
N VAL A 60 7.68 -0.07 2.35
CA VAL A 60 8.40 1.08 2.93
C VAL A 60 8.23 2.29 2.03
N HIS A 61 7.70 3.36 2.59
CA HIS A 61 7.72 4.69 1.98
C HIS A 61 9.02 5.42 2.33
N ALA A 62 9.31 5.54 3.62
CA ALA A 62 10.50 6.23 4.11
C ALA A 62 10.84 5.82 5.55
N VAL A 63 12.07 6.09 5.96
CA VAL A 63 12.51 6.03 7.37
C VAL A 63 12.62 7.46 7.91
N PRO A 64 11.61 7.99 8.62
CA PRO A 64 11.64 9.37 9.08
C PRO A 64 12.76 9.59 10.11
N MET A 65 13.54 10.67 9.95
CA MET A 65 14.55 11.06 10.94
C MET A 65 13.92 11.61 12.23
N SER A 66 12.74 12.22 12.12
CA SER A 66 11.96 12.75 13.24
C SER A 66 10.46 12.72 12.91
N TRP A 67 9.64 12.76 13.95
CA TRP A 67 8.19 12.92 13.88
C TRP A 67 7.72 13.65 15.13
N ASN A 68 6.51 14.20 15.09
CA ASN A 68 5.87 14.76 16.27
C ASN A 68 5.13 13.63 17.02
N PRO A 69 5.60 13.21 18.21
CA PRO A 69 4.90 12.19 18.99
C PRO A 69 3.62 12.73 19.64
N PHE A 70 3.37 14.04 19.59
CA PHE A 70 2.33 14.72 20.36
C PHE A 70 2.42 14.36 21.84
N VAL A 71 1.32 13.89 22.43
CA VAL A 71 1.24 13.40 23.82
C VAL A 71 1.30 11.87 23.90
N THR A 72 1.60 11.18 22.79
CA THR A 72 1.67 9.72 22.76
C THR A 72 2.97 9.20 23.36
N ARG A 73 3.02 7.91 23.71
CA ARG A 73 4.25 7.27 24.21
C ARG A 73 5.37 7.15 23.16
N PHE A 74 5.07 7.39 21.88
CA PHE A 74 5.96 7.04 20.75
C PHE A 74 7.02 8.12 20.48
N GLY A 75 7.74 8.51 21.52
CA GLY A 75 8.85 9.46 21.41
C GLY A 75 10.03 8.88 20.61
N SER A 76 10.76 9.75 19.91
CA SER A 76 11.94 9.36 19.13
C SER A 76 13.11 8.84 19.97
N ALA A 77 13.09 9.09 21.28
CA ALA A 77 14.05 8.53 22.24
C ALA A 77 13.85 7.03 22.47
N ASP A 78 12.60 6.56 22.48
CA ASP A 78 12.26 5.17 22.81
C ASP A 78 11.91 4.32 21.59
N PHE A 79 11.53 4.98 20.49
CA PHE A 79 11.06 4.33 19.27
C PHE A 79 11.81 4.80 18.04
N ARG A 80 11.72 4.00 16.98
CA ARG A 80 12.01 4.37 15.59
C ARG A 80 10.73 4.24 14.77
N ALA A 81 10.41 5.26 14.00
CA ALA A 81 9.30 5.24 13.06
C ALA A 81 9.73 4.67 11.70
N LEU A 82 8.79 4.02 11.01
CA LEU A 82 8.87 3.64 9.62
C LEU A 82 7.59 4.07 8.93
N SER A 83 7.68 4.97 7.96
CA SER A 83 6.55 5.39 7.15
C SER A 83 6.29 4.33 6.08
N VAL A 84 5.04 3.90 5.96
CA VAL A 84 4.66 2.79 5.10
C VAL A 84 3.44 3.10 4.24
N TRP A 85 3.42 2.53 3.05
CA TRP A 85 2.19 2.26 2.30
C TRP A 85 1.66 0.88 2.69
N THR A 86 0.33 0.72 2.62
CA THR A 86 -0.27 -0.60 2.79
C THR A 86 -0.20 -1.38 1.49
N ASP A 87 -0.26 -2.71 1.55
CA ASP A 87 -0.29 -3.57 0.34
C ASP A 87 -1.56 -3.37 -0.50
N GLU A 88 -2.58 -2.70 0.07
CA GLU A 88 -3.82 -2.37 -0.62
C GLU A 88 -3.78 -1.07 -1.40
N GLN A 89 -2.72 -0.25 -1.22
CA GLN A 89 -2.63 1.05 -1.89
C GLN A 89 -2.15 0.90 -3.34
N ALA A 90 -2.91 1.47 -4.26
CA ALA A 90 -2.54 1.57 -5.68
C ALA A 90 -1.52 2.70 -5.86
N LEU A 91 -0.23 2.39 -5.70
CA LEU A 91 0.84 3.40 -5.67
C LEU A 91 1.01 4.23 -6.95
N TRP A 92 0.40 3.83 -8.06
CA TRP A 92 0.34 4.61 -9.30
C TRP A 92 -0.77 5.67 -9.31
N VAL A 93 -1.63 5.69 -8.29
CA VAL A 93 -2.60 6.75 -8.04
C VAL A 93 -1.94 7.79 -7.14
N SER A 94 -1.75 9.02 -7.65
CA SER A 94 -1.03 10.08 -6.94
C SER A 94 -1.59 10.36 -5.54
N GLU A 95 -2.92 10.35 -5.39
CA GLU A 95 -3.55 10.56 -4.09
C GLU A 95 -3.15 9.48 -3.07
N GLU A 96 -3.04 8.22 -3.50
CA GLU A 96 -2.63 7.13 -2.61
C GLU A 96 -1.12 7.14 -2.35
N PHE A 97 -0.32 7.45 -3.36
CA PHE A 97 1.14 7.55 -3.25
C PHE A 97 1.56 8.61 -2.23
N GLU A 98 0.97 9.81 -2.31
CA GLU A 98 1.30 10.96 -1.45
C GLU A 98 0.75 10.83 -0.03
N HIS A 99 -0.18 9.89 0.22
CA HIS A 99 -0.80 9.66 1.52
C HIS A 99 -0.49 8.25 2.04
N PRO A 100 0.76 7.98 2.47
CA PRO A 100 1.10 6.74 3.15
C PRO A 100 0.23 6.55 4.39
N PHE A 101 0.06 5.30 4.82
CA PHE A 101 -0.73 4.95 6.01
C PHE A 101 -0.29 5.72 7.26
N GLY A 102 1.01 5.86 7.43
CA GLY A 102 1.60 6.55 8.55
C GLY A 102 2.82 5.83 9.07
N PRO A 103 3.44 6.37 10.12
CA PRO A 103 4.51 5.66 10.80
C PRO A 103 3.96 4.47 11.58
N VAL A 104 4.60 3.32 11.42
CA VAL A 104 4.60 2.24 12.41
C VAL A 104 5.89 2.31 13.22
N PHE A 105 5.91 1.74 14.43
CA PHE A 105 6.96 2.03 15.40
C PHE A 105 7.64 0.77 15.92
N ALA A 106 8.96 0.73 15.88
CA ALA A 106 9.75 -0.28 16.56
C ALA A 106 10.39 0.31 17.81
N ARG A 107 10.35 -0.42 18.93
CA ARG A 107 11.06 -0.03 20.16
C ARG A 107 12.57 -0.08 19.93
N ARG A 108 13.31 0.94 20.35
CA ARG A 108 14.77 0.97 20.22
C ARG A 108 15.45 -0.17 20.97
N GLY A 109 16.57 -0.64 20.43
CA GLY A 109 17.31 -1.78 20.99
C GLY A 109 16.70 -3.14 20.66
N THR A 110 15.64 -3.19 19.84
CA THR A 110 15.06 -4.44 19.34
C THR A 110 15.60 -4.78 17.94
N PRO A 111 15.55 -6.06 17.53
CA PRO A 111 15.90 -6.45 16.16
C PRO A 111 15.07 -5.75 15.09
N VAL A 112 13.78 -5.47 15.38
CA VAL A 112 12.89 -4.74 14.47
C VAL A 112 13.37 -3.31 14.24
N GLU A 113 13.90 -2.65 15.28
CA GLU A 113 14.47 -1.30 15.10
C GLU A 113 15.69 -1.28 14.20
N ALA A 114 16.58 -2.27 14.32
CA ALA A 114 17.72 -2.41 13.42
C ALA A 114 17.26 -2.66 11.97
N LEU A 115 16.23 -3.48 11.78
CA LEU A 115 15.61 -3.70 10.47
C LEU A 115 15.01 -2.39 9.92
N PHE A 116 14.29 -1.61 10.72
CA PHE A 116 13.73 -0.33 10.30
C PHE A 116 14.84 0.68 9.96
N ALA A 117 15.96 0.66 10.67
CA ALA A 117 17.10 1.53 10.38
C ALA A 117 17.78 1.22 9.03
N ALA A 118 17.73 -0.04 8.60
CA ALA A 118 18.32 -0.50 7.35
C ALA A 118 17.30 -0.60 6.19
N ALA A 119 16.03 -0.29 6.44
CA ALA A 119 14.96 -0.40 5.45
C ALA A 119 15.18 0.57 4.29
N LEU A 120 15.04 0.07 3.07
CA LEU A 120 15.09 0.87 1.84
C LEU A 120 13.68 1.16 1.34
N PRO A 121 13.46 2.28 0.63
CA PRO A 121 12.20 2.55 -0.04
C PRO A 121 11.74 1.37 -0.90
N TYR A 122 10.42 1.17 -0.98
CA TYR A 122 9.74 0.11 -1.72
C TYR A 122 9.93 -1.32 -1.19
N GLN A 123 10.80 -1.56 -0.20
CA GLN A 123 10.89 -2.91 0.36
C GLN A 123 9.58 -3.34 1.03
N ARG A 124 9.18 -4.59 0.80
CA ARG A 124 7.98 -5.17 1.40
C ARG A 124 8.30 -5.99 2.65
N TYR A 125 7.42 -5.87 3.64
CA TYR A 125 7.52 -6.58 4.91
C TYR A 125 6.15 -7.10 5.33
N ARG A 126 6.13 -8.34 5.83
CA ARG A 126 5.08 -8.83 6.73
C ARG A 126 5.46 -8.40 8.14
N MET A 127 4.54 -7.78 8.86
CA MET A 127 4.76 -7.28 10.21
C MET A 127 3.70 -7.82 11.15
N HIS A 128 4.12 -8.12 12.38
CA HIS A 128 3.21 -8.28 13.50
C HIS A 128 3.39 -7.09 14.45
N GLY A 129 2.27 -6.53 14.86
CA GLY A 129 2.28 -5.41 15.78
C GLY A 129 0.96 -5.26 16.49
N ARG A 130 0.94 -4.31 17.43
CA ARG A 130 -0.23 -4.03 18.26
C ARG A 130 -0.56 -2.55 18.19
N VAL A 131 -1.86 -2.23 18.05
CA VAL A 131 -2.32 -0.85 18.20
C VAL A 131 -2.24 -0.50 19.68
N LYS A 132 -1.27 0.33 20.04
CA LYS A 132 -1.03 0.70 21.44
C LYS A 132 -1.81 1.94 21.85
N GLU A 133 -2.02 2.86 20.92
CA GLU A 133 -2.76 4.10 21.14
C GLU A 133 -3.54 4.50 19.90
N CYS A 134 -4.64 5.22 20.11
CA CYS A 134 -5.37 5.91 19.07
C CYS A 134 -5.37 7.40 19.42
N PHE A 135 -4.84 8.24 18.53
CA PHE A 135 -4.75 9.68 18.76
C PHE A 135 -4.99 10.45 17.48
N LEU A 136 -5.83 11.49 17.54
CA LEU A 136 -6.27 12.29 16.38
C LEU A 136 -6.80 11.43 15.22
N GLY A 137 -7.58 10.40 15.53
CA GLY A 137 -8.15 9.49 14.53
C GLY A 137 -7.11 8.63 13.81
N ARG A 138 -5.94 8.39 14.43
CA ARG A 138 -4.88 7.54 13.87
C ARG A 138 -4.48 6.46 14.86
N ALA A 139 -4.28 5.25 14.35
CA ALA A 139 -3.70 4.14 15.10
C ALA A 139 -2.17 4.31 15.19
N TRP A 140 -1.63 4.16 16.40
CA TRP A 140 -0.19 4.12 16.65
C TRP A 140 0.20 2.67 16.96
N ILE A 141 0.88 2.05 16.00
CA ILE A 141 1.15 0.62 15.98
C ILE A 141 2.59 0.37 16.41
N GLU A 142 2.77 -0.36 17.51
CA GLU A 142 4.07 -0.89 17.92
C GLU A 142 4.29 -2.24 17.25
N VAL A 143 5.38 -2.39 16.51
CA VAL A 143 5.75 -3.59 15.75
C VAL A 143 6.69 -4.44 16.59
N ASP A 144 6.33 -5.69 16.81
CA ASP A 144 7.11 -6.67 17.58
C ASP A 144 8.00 -7.54 16.70
N SER A 145 7.60 -7.77 15.44
CA SER A 145 8.35 -8.58 14.48
C SER A 145 8.09 -8.13 13.05
N ALA A 146 9.09 -8.30 12.18
CA ALA A 146 9.01 -7.97 10.77
C ALA A 146 9.84 -8.96 9.95
N THR A 147 9.26 -9.46 8.86
CA THR A 147 9.90 -10.38 7.92
C THR A 147 9.84 -9.77 6.52
N ARG A 148 11.00 -9.66 5.86
CA ARG A 148 11.06 -9.15 4.48
C ARG A 148 10.38 -10.12 3.53
N LEU A 149 9.60 -9.57 2.60
CA LEU A 149 8.96 -10.32 1.52
C LEU A 149 9.68 -10.06 0.19
N SER A 150 9.52 -10.99 -0.76
CA SER A 150 9.91 -10.77 -2.15
C SER A 150 8.78 -10.06 -2.91
N GLY A 151 9.15 -9.53 -4.07
CA GLY A 151 8.31 -8.67 -4.90
C GLY A 151 8.01 -7.32 -4.25
N GLU A 152 8.01 -6.26 -5.05
CA GLU A 152 7.73 -4.90 -4.62
C GLU A 152 7.13 -4.07 -5.76
N VAL A 153 6.25 -3.13 -5.41
CA VAL A 153 5.82 -2.08 -6.34
C VAL A 153 6.89 -0.98 -6.30
N GLY A 154 7.98 -1.20 -7.04
CA GLY A 154 9.12 -0.29 -7.09
C GLY A 154 8.87 0.99 -7.89
N GLU A 155 9.82 1.92 -7.83
CA GLU A 155 9.74 3.23 -8.50
C GLU A 155 9.41 3.13 -10.00
N GLY A 156 10.04 2.20 -10.72
CA GLY A 156 9.77 1.99 -12.15
C GLY A 156 8.33 1.57 -12.43
N THR A 157 7.77 0.67 -11.61
CA THR A 157 6.36 0.26 -11.71
C THR A 157 5.44 1.43 -11.41
N VAL A 158 5.70 2.20 -10.35
CA VAL A 158 4.92 3.40 -10.01
C VAL A 158 4.91 4.40 -11.17
N LEU A 159 6.09 4.69 -11.74
CA LEU A 159 6.26 5.64 -12.85
C LEU A 159 5.47 5.20 -14.09
N HIS A 160 5.66 3.96 -14.53
CA HIS A 160 5.04 3.44 -15.75
C HIS A 160 3.53 3.26 -15.60
N ALA A 161 3.06 2.70 -14.48
CA ALA A 161 1.64 2.55 -14.23
C ALA A 161 0.95 3.91 -14.06
N GLY A 162 1.57 4.86 -13.36
CA GLY A 162 1.03 6.22 -13.21
C GLY A 162 0.90 6.93 -14.55
N ARG A 163 1.93 6.81 -15.41
CA ARG A 163 1.88 7.35 -16.78
C ARG A 163 0.82 6.65 -17.63
N ALA A 164 0.68 5.33 -17.54
CA ALA A 164 -0.36 4.60 -18.26
C ALA A 164 -1.77 5.11 -17.90
N VAL A 165 -2.06 5.31 -16.61
CA VAL A 165 -3.35 5.84 -16.14
C VAL A 165 -3.64 7.21 -16.76
N GLN A 166 -2.64 8.09 -16.82
CA GLN A 166 -2.77 9.41 -17.48
C GLN A 166 -3.02 9.28 -18.99
N LEU A 167 -2.31 8.38 -19.67
CA LEU A 167 -2.48 8.11 -21.10
C LEU A 167 -3.86 7.50 -21.40
N MET A 168 -4.37 6.60 -20.55
CA MET A 168 -5.73 6.06 -20.64
C MET A 168 -6.77 7.18 -20.50
N ALA A 169 -6.59 8.10 -19.55
CA ALA A 169 -7.49 9.25 -19.40
C ALA A 169 -7.46 10.17 -20.64
N ALA A 170 -6.31 10.29 -21.30
CA ALA A 170 -6.13 11.01 -22.56
C ALA A 170 -6.54 10.20 -23.81
N GLN A 171 -7.09 8.98 -23.64
CA GLN A 171 -7.47 8.05 -24.70
C GLN A 171 -6.31 7.65 -25.64
N GLN A 172 -5.06 7.77 -25.18
CA GLN A 172 -3.87 7.34 -25.90
C GLN A 172 -3.59 5.86 -25.64
N TRP A 173 -4.55 5.00 -26.02
CA TRP A 173 -4.62 3.60 -25.60
C TRP A 173 -3.39 2.77 -25.96
N LYS A 174 -2.79 3.00 -27.14
CA LYS A 174 -1.60 2.27 -27.57
C LYS A 174 -0.40 2.53 -26.65
N LEU A 175 -0.13 3.81 -26.36
CA LEU A 175 0.97 4.19 -25.48
C LEU A 175 0.73 3.72 -24.04
N ALA A 176 -0.52 3.80 -23.57
CA ALA A 176 -0.90 3.29 -22.27
C ALA A 176 -0.62 1.78 -22.11
N LEU A 177 -0.92 0.97 -23.13
CA LEU A 177 -0.60 -0.46 -23.11
C LEU A 177 0.90 -0.71 -23.00
N GLU A 178 1.71 -0.01 -23.80
CA GLU A 178 3.17 -0.14 -23.76
C GLU A 178 3.74 0.24 -22.38
N ASP A 179 3.10 1.16 -21.65
CA ASP A 179 3.49 1.49 -20.28
C ASP A 179 3.03 0.46 -19.26
N LEU A 180 1.82 -0.10 -19.39
CA LEU A 180 1.34 -1.17 -18.51
C LEU A 180 2.21 -2.43 -18.64
N GLU A 181 2.65 -2.76 -19.86
CA GLU A 181 3.61 -3.85 -20.09
C GLU A 181 4.94 -3.61 -19.38
N ARG A 182 5.46 -2.38 -19.38
CA ARG A 182 6.68 -2.02 -18.64
C ARG A 182 6.47 -2.07 -17.13
N ALA A 183 5.31 -1.63 -16.64
CA ALA A 183 4.96 -1.69 -15.22
C ALA A 183 4.90 -3.13 -14.70
N LEU A 184 4.40 -4.06 -15.52
CA LEU A 184 4.26 -5.49 -15.22
C LEU A 184 5.54 -6.31 -15.38
N ALA A 185 6.65 -5.72 -15.82
CA ALA A 185 7.88 -6.48 -16.13
C ALA A 185 8.63 -7.00 -14.89
N GLY A 186 8.37 -6.45 -13.71
CA GLY A 186 9.06 -6.80 -12.46
C GLY A 186 8.40 -7.93 -11.66
N GLU A 187 9.07 -8.38 -10.60
CA GLU A 187 8.47 -9.25 -9.58
C GLU A 187 7.55 -8.38 -8.71
N LEU A 188 6.24 -8.47 -8.95
CA LEU A 188 5.23 -7.65 -8.29
C LEU A 188 4.43 -8.46 -7.25
N PRO A 189 3.87 -7.78 -6.24
CA PRO A 189 2.85 -8.36 -5.38
C PRO A 189 1.65 -8.86 -6.18
N ALA A 190 1.07 -10.00 -5.79
CA ALA A 190 -0.05 -10.62 -6.52
C ALA A 190 -1.25 -9.66 -6.73
N ARG A 191 -1.53 -8.83 -5.73
CA ARG A 191 -2.58 -7.80 -5.84
C ARG A 191 -2.23 -6.76 -6.90
N ALA A 192 -1.02 -6.22 -6.88
CA ALA A 192 -0.57 -5.24 -7.87
C ALA A 192 -0.58 -5.81 -9.29
N VAL A 193 -0.17 -7.08 -9.48
CA VAL A 193 -0.31 -7.78 -10.77
C VAL A 193 -1.76 -7.80 -11.22
N THR A 194 -2.67 -8.21 -10.33
CA THR A 194 -4.10 -8.31 -10.65
C THR A 194 -4.68 -6.96 -11.09
N GLU A 195 -4.41 -5.89 -10.34
CA GLU A 195 -4.93 -4.55 -10.66
C GLU A 195 -4.34 -4.00 -11.97
N LEU A 196 -3.04 -4.17 -12.21
CA LEU A 196 -2.39 -3.73 -13.45
C LEU A 196 -2.87 -4.54 -14.68
N GLU A 197 -3.14 -5.83 -14.51
CA GLU A 197 -3.71 -6.68 -15.55
C GLU A 197 -5.15 -6.29 -15.90
N GLU A 198 -5.95 -5.89 -14.91
CA GLU A 198 -7.30 -5.35 -15.14
C GLU A 198 -7.22 -4.04 -15.95
N LEU A 199 -6.31 -3.12 -15.59
CA LEU A 199 -6.06 -1.91 -16.37
C LEU A 199 -5.61 -2.21 -17.80
N ARG A 200 -4.72 -3.19 -17.97
CA ARG A 200 -4.22 -3.61 -19.29
C ARG A 200 -5.34 -4.18 -20.15
N THR A 201 -6.19 -5.01 -19.57
CA THR A 201 -7.37 -5.59 -20.24
C THR A 201 -8.34 -4.50 -20.68
N ALA A 202 -8.68 -3.57 -19.78
CA ALA A 202 -9.56 -2.45 -20.11
C ALA A 202 -8.97 -1.56 -21.23
N CYS A 203 -7.65 -1.33 -21.21
CA CYS A 203 -6.96 -0.55 -22.23
C CYS A 203 -6.96 -1.25 -23.60
N ALA A 204 -6.75 -2.57 -23.63
CA ALA A 204 -6.79 -3.37 -24.85
C ALA A 204 -8.19 -3.39 -25.49
N GLU A 205 -9.23 -3.54 -24.68
CA GLU A 205 -10.60 -3.45 -25.15
C GLU A 205 -10.94 -2.08 -25.72
N ALA A 206 -10.53 -1.00 -25.06
CA ALA A 206 -10.76 0.36 -25.54
C ALA A 206 -10.05 0.63 -26.87
N LEU A 207 -8.81 0.16 -27.02
CA LEU A 207 -8.05 0.24 -28.28
C LEU A 207 -8.77 -0.49 -29.42
N SER A 208 -9.31 -1.68 -29.16
CA SER A 208 -10.04 -2.48 -30.17
C SER A 208 -11.30 -1.78 -30.70
N LYS A 209 -11.91 -0.91 -29.88
CA LYS A 209 -13.13 -0.15 -30.18
C LYS A 209 -12.83 1.23 -30.77
N SER A 210 -11.58 1.68 -30.78
CA SER A 210 -11.21 3.02 -31.28
C SER A 210 -11.14 3.03 -32.81
N PRO A 211 -11.83 3.96 -33.50
CA PRO A 211 -11.71 4.10 -34.95
C PRO A 211 -10.30 4.53 -35.31
N ARG A 212 -9.71 3.88 -36.33
CA ARG A 212 -8.38 4.17 -36.86
C ARG A 212 -8.31 5.56 -37.47
#